data_AF-A0ABD0LT34-F1
#
_entry.id   AF-A0ABD0LT34-F1
#
_cell.length_a   1.000
_cell.length_b   1.000
_cell.length_c   1.000
_cell.angle_alpha   90.00
_cell.angle_beta   90.00
_cell.angle_gamma   90.00
#
_symmetry.space_group_name_H-M   'P 1'
#
loop_
_entity.id
_entity.type
_entity.pdbx_description
1 polymer ?
#
loop_
_entity_poly.entity_id
_entity_poly.type
_entity_poly.pdbx_seq_one_letter_code
_entity_poly.pdbx_strand_id
1 'polypeptide(L)'
;MAESFRRSLEGGHPPSSPVSATGAPLKGEPIQIVVATDDHTFDLDEASLEDILLRPDVRNKKVAIVSVAGAFRKGKSFLLDFFLRYLSACGSPDWLGNDDAPLEGFTWRGGSERDTTGILLWSEPFFCKTRSGEEVVILLMDTQGAFDSESTVRDCATIFALSTMISSIQVYNLSQNIQEDDLQHLQLFTEYGRLALEDNDNVSKPFQALQFLVRDWSFPYEAEYGIKGGRKILDRRLQVSDKQHQELQQIRRHISSCFDNISCFLMPHPGLRVATNPHFDGRLREIEVDFREQLQVLVPMVLAPENIVLKEINGVQITAQELVEYFKAYMKIYQGEELPEPKTMLQATAEANNLTAVANAKNQYSKEMEEICGGQKPYLHPDSLDREHLRCLDRAIDLFHSTRKMGGPEFSKKFEDQLQEEIATMYENFLKHNESKNLFSAARTPAVLFSMVVSFYVVAAVFGLIGIESLANVANLCMFIFLILMATWFYVRYSGEHRHISQHIDQLADILWEHALSGLYTKMAEHGVKQALQHQQKKQQTQQKKRV
;
A
#
# COMPACT_ATOMS: atom_id res chain seq x y z
N MET A 1 42.23 -1.32 17.50
CA MET A 1 42.50 -0.06 16.78
C MET A 1 43.32 -0.25 15.49
N ALA A 2 44.20 -1.26 15.41
CA ALA A 2 44.97 -1.56 14.19
C ALA A 2 44.21 -2.38 13.11
N GLU A 3 43.11 -3.07 13.44
CA GLU A 3 42.29 -3.81 12.45
C GLU A 3 41.25 -2.92 11.74
N SER A 4 40.78 -1.87 12.40
CA SER A 4 39.84 -0.89 11.81
C SER A 4 40.51 -0.05 10.71
N PHE A 5 41.82 0.16 10.78
CA PHE A 5 42.55 0.92 9.77
C PHE A 5 42.92 0.09 8.53
N ARG A 6 42.94 -1.24 8.65
CA ARG A 6 43.29 -2.15 7.54
C ARG A 6 42.15 -2.30 6.53
N ARG A 7 40.88 -2.23 6.99
CA ARG A 7 39.69 -2.22 6.12
C ARG A 7 39.50 -0.95 5.30
N SER A 8 40.21 0.14 5.62
CA SER A 8 40.10 1.40 4.87
C SER A 8 41.05 1.50 3.67
N LEU A 9 41.95 0.52 3.48
CA LEU A 9 42.99 0.51 2.43
C LEU A 9 42.77 -0.57 1.35
N GLU A 10 41.80 -1.46 1.52
CA GLU A 10 41.30 -2.31 0.44
C GLU A 10 40.18 -1.55 -0.26
N GLY A 11 40.46 -1.06 -1.47
CA GLY A 11 39.53 -0.28 -2.28
C GLY A 11 38.26 -1.07 -2.59
N GLY A 12 37.26 -0.96 -1.71
CA GLY A 12 35.89 -1.28 -2.03
C GLY A 12 35.38 -0.24 -3.01
N HIS A 13 35.06 -0.67 -4.23
CA HIS A 13 34.17 0.10 -5.09
C HIS A 13 32.92 0.48 -4.26
N PRO A 14 32.41 1.73 -4.35
CA PRO A 14 31.11 2.04 -3.77
C PRO A 14 30.08 1.07 -4.37
N PRO A 15 29.05 0.63 -3.61
CA PRO A 15 27.99 -0.18 -4.20
C PRO A 15 27.44 0.59 -5.40
N SER A 16 27.68 0.05 -6.60
CA SER A 16 27.20 0.66 -7.83
C SER A 16 25.68 0.63 -7.76
N SER A 17 25.06 1.81 -7.81
CA SER A 17 23.61 1.91 -7.94
C SER A 17 23.20 1.15 -9.20
N PRO A 18 22.21 0.24 -9.13
CA PRO A 18 21.83 -0.56 -10.28
C PRO A 18 21.49 0.36 -11.46
N VAL A 19 21.87 0.04 -12.69
CA VAL A 19 21.83 0.90 -13.86
C VAL A 19 20.88 0.30 -14.91
N SER A 20 19.98 1.12 -15.42
CA SER A 20 18.98 0.77 -16.42
C SER A 20 19.60 0.61 -17.81
N ALA A 21 18.79 0.13 -18.75
CA ALA A 21 19.11 0.02 -20.18
C ALA A 21 19.67 1.32 -20.82
N THR A 22 19.36 2.49 -20.25
CA THR A 22 19.78 3.80 -20.76
C THR A 22 20.97 4.41 -20.01
N GLY A 23 21.57 3.69 -19.06
CA GLY A 23 22.67 4.21 -18.24
C GLY A 23 22.21 5.07 -17.04
N ALA A 24 20.91 5.18 -16.80
CA ALA A 24 20.34 5.86 -15.64
C ALA A 24 20.22 4.89 -14.45
N PRO A 25 20.43 5.32 -13.20
CA PRO A 25 20.26 4.43 -12.06
C PRO A 25 18.80 3.91 -11.99
N LEU A 26 18.64 2.58 -11.98
CA LEU A 26 17.43 1.87 -11.59
C LEU A 26 17.00 2.39 -10.22
N LYS A 27 15.75 2.82 -10.16
CA LYS A 27 15.13 3.20 -8.89
C LYS A 27 14.58 1.96 -8.23
N GLY A 28 14.95 1.77 -6.97
CA GLY A 28 14.48 0.68 -6.12
C GLY A 28 15.56 -0.38 -5.87
N GLU A 29 15.21 -1.30 -4.98
CA GLU A 29 16.03 -2.40 -4.52
C GLU A 29 15.13 -3.59 -4.17
N PRO A 30 15.66 -4.82 -4.17
CA PRO A 30 14.88 -5.98 -3.78
C PRO A 30 14.69 -5.99 -2.25
N ILE A 31 13.45 -5.87 -1.80
CA ILE A 31 13.07 -5.89 -0.38
C ILE A 31 12.45 -7.25 -0.04
N GLN A 32 12.97 -7.90 0.98
CA GLN A 32 12.43 -9.16 1.47
C GLN A 32 11.16 -8.89 2.27
N ILE A 33 10.02 -9.36 1.77
CA ILE A 33 8.71 -9.18 2.42
C ILE A 33 8.30 -10.43 3.21
N VAL A 34 8.70 -11.62 2.76
CA VAL A 34 8.50 -12.86 3.52
C VAL A 34 9.87 -13.43 3.88
N VAL A 35 10.11 -13.60 5.17
CA VAL A 35 11.37 -14.12 5.71
C VAL A 35 11.14 -15.55 6.17
N ALA A 36 11.96 -16.48 5.68
CA ALA A 36 12.00 -17.84 6.20
C ALA A 36 12.90 -17.85 7.44
N THR A 37 12.38 -18.32 8.57
CA THR A 37 13.15 -18.49 9.81
C THR A 37 13.93 -19.81 9.80
N ASP A 38 14.89 -19.93 10.71
CA ASP A 38 15.66 -21.17 10.90
C ASP A 38 14.78 -22.35 11.38
N ASP A 39 13.62 -22.06 11.98
CA ASP A 39 12.66 -23.04 12.47
C ASP A 39 11.65 -23.49 11.38
N HIS A 40 11.93 -23.20 10.10
CA HIS A 40 11.04 -23.48 8.97
C HIS A 40 9.65 -22.83 9.08
N THR A 41 9.57 -21.68 9.75
CA THR A 41 8.39 -20.81 9.75
C THR A 41 8.58 -19.63 8.82
N PHE A 42 7.47 -18.99 8.44
CA PHE A 42 7.50 -17.82 7.57
C PHE A 42 6.90 -16.61 8.29
N ASP A 43 7.68 -15.54 8.36
CA ASP A 43 7.26 -14.27 8.93
C ASP A 43 7.09 -13.23 7.84
N LEU A 44 6.07 -12.39 8.01
CA LEU A 44 5.78 -11.26 7.12
C LEU A 44 6.45 -10.01 7.71
N ASP A 45 7.31 -9.36 6.94
CA ASP A 45 7.75 -8.00 7.27
C ASP A 45 6.66 -7.01 6.86
N GLU A 46 5.69 -6.84 7.77
CA GLU A 46 4.55 -5.93 7.58
C GLU A 46 5.00 -4.49 7.36
N ALA A 47 6.06 -4.03 8.04
CA ALA A 47 6.54 -2.66 7.92
C ALA A 47 7.07 -2.39 6.52
N SER A 48 7.93 -3.27 6.00
CA SER A 48 8.47 -3.16 4.65
C SER A 48 7.38 -3.27 3.58
N LEU A 49 6.38 -4.14 3.77
CA LEU A 49 5.26 -4.29 2.84
C LEU A 49 4.37 -3.03 2.81
N GLU A 50 4.05 -2.48 3.99
CA GLU A 50 3.25 -1.26 4.13
C GLU A 50 3.98 -0.04 3.55
N ASP A 51 5.30 0.07 3.75
CA ASP A 51 6.11 1.16 3.19
C ASP A 51 6.10 1.20 1.66
N ILE A 52 5.88 0.06 0.99
CA ILE A 52 5.76 -0.01 -0.48
C ILE A 52 4.31 0.22 -0.93
N LEU A 53 3.35 -0.50 -0.32
CA LEU A 53 1.97 -0.57 -0.83
C LEU A 53 1.06 0.55 -0.29
N LEU A 54 1.33 1.09 0.90
CA LEU A 54 0.53 2.16 1.50
C LEU A 54 1.03 3.57 1.14
N ARG A 55 2.03 3.69 0.25
CA ARG A 55 2.49 4.99 -0.26
C ARG A 55 1.32 5.80 -0.83
N PRO A 56 1.24 7.12 -0.58
CA PRO A 56 0.09 7.94 -1.00
C PRO A 56 -0.21 7.91 -2.51
N ASP A 57 0.81 7.73 -3.33
CA ASP A 57 0.75 7.62 -4.79
C ASP A 57 0.37 6.22 -5.30
N VAL A 58 0.37 5.20 -4.44
CA VAL A 58 0.18 3.78 -4.78
C VAL A 58 -1.09 3.20 -4.16
N ARG A 59 -1.37 3.48 -2.89
CA ARG A 59 -2.36 2.78 -2.05
C ARG A 59 -3.75 2.59 -2.65
N ASN A 60 -4.23 3.56 -3.42
CA ASN A 60 -5.58 3.57 -4.00
C ASN A 60 -5.65 3.05 -5.44
N LYS A 61 -4.51 2.65 -6.04
CA LYS A 61 -4.44 2.19 -7.42
C LYS A 61 -4.63 0.68 -7.50
N LYS A 62 -5.21 0.22 -8.61
CA LYS A 62 -5.28 -1.21 -8.93
C LYS A 62 -3.89 -1.76 -9.21
N VAL A 63 -3.63 -2.97 -8.74
CA VAL A 63 -2.31 -3.61 -8.81
C VAL A 63 -2.29 -4.77 -9.79
N ALA A 64 -1.18 -4.94 -10.50
CA ALA A 64 -0.80 -6.13 -11.24
C ALA A 64 0.50 -6.65 -10.64
N ILE A 65 0.60 -7.96 -10.44
CA ILE A 65 1.74 -8.57 -9.75
C ILE A 65 2.24 -9.73 -10.59
N VAL A 66 3.48 -9.61 -11.04
CA VAL A 66 4.16 -10.65 -11.80
C VAL A 66 5.13 -11.37 -10.89
N SER A 67 4.82 -12.63 -10.64
CA SER A 67 5.63 -13.54 -9.82
C SER A 67 6.42 -14.48 -10.72
N VAL A 68 7.69 -14.74 -10.38
CA VAL A 68 8.47 -15.80 -11.00
C VAL A 68 8.82 -16.84 -9.94
N ALA A 69 8.21 -18.01 -10.03
CA ALA A 69 8.45 -19.14 -9.12
C ALA A 69 8.91 -20.37 -9.89
N GLY A 70 9.61 -21.28 -9.21
CA GLY A 70 10.13 -22.51 -9.79
C GLY A 70 11.40 -22.99 -9.11
N ALA A 71 12.02 -24.03 -9.66
CA ALA A 71 13.19 -24.67 -9.04
C ALA A 71 14.36 -23.69 -8.81
N PHE A 72 15.14 -23.97 -7.78
CA PHE A 72 16.33 -23.23 -7.43
C PHE A 72 17.42 -23.27 -8.54
N ARG A 73 18.19 -22.18 -8.67
CA ARG A 73 19.26 -21.99 -9.68
C ARG A 73 18.83 -22.18 -11.15
N LYS A 74 17.57 -21.90 -11.47
CA LYS A 74 17.06 -21.90 -12.85
C LYS A 74 16.93 -20.51 -13.48
N GLY A 75 17.67 -19.52 -12.97
CA GLY A 75 17.74 -18.17 -13.53
C GLY A 75 16.44 -17.37 -13.46
N LYS A 76 15.77 -17.38 -12.29
CA LYS A 76 14.53 -16.61 -12.02
C LYS A 76 14.81 -15.12 -11.90
N SER A 77 15.68 -14.75 -10.96
CA SER A 77 16.12 -13.37 -10.72
C SER A 77 16.77 -12.76 -11.97
N PHE A 78 17.57 -13.54 -12.70
CA PHE A 78 18.12 -13.16 -14.01
C PHE A 78 17.03 -12.78 -15.05
N LEU A 79 15.88 -13.46 -15.04
CA LEU A 79 14.75 -13.11 -15.91
C LEU A 79 14.03 -11.85 -15.41
N LEU A 80 13.82 -11.73 -14.10
CA LEU A 80 13.18 -10.56 -13.48
C LEU A 80 13.96 -9.27 -13.73
N ASP A 81 15.27 -9.32 -13.82
CA ASP A 81 16.06 -8.12 -14.14
C ASP A 81 15.82 -7.62 -15.58
N PHE A 82 15.51 -8.51 -16.52
CA PHE A 82 15.04 -8.08 -17.84
C PHE A 82 13.64 -7.47 -17.79
N PHE A 83 12.78 -7.95 -16.89
CA PHE A 83 11.47 -7.34 -16.64
C PHE A 83 11.65 -5.92 -16.06
N LEU A 84 12.58 -5.75 -15.12
CA LEU A 84 12.96 -4.43 -14.57
C LEU A 84 13.48 -3.49 -15.67
N ARG A 85 14.35 -3.97 -16.56
CA ARG A 85 14.83 -3.18 -17.71
C ARG A 85 13.68 -2.72 -18.61
N TYR A 86 12.76 -3.62 -18.96
CA TYR A 86 11.60 -3.29 -19.78
C TYR A 86 10.70 -2.23 -19.14
N LEU A 87 10.33 -2.42 -17.87
CA LEU A 87 9.46 -1.48 -17.14
C LEU A 87 10.12 -0.11 -16.96
N SER A 88 11.42 -0.10 -16.69
CA SER A 88 12.22 1.14 -16.56
C SER A 88 12.38 1.88 -17.90
N ALA A 89 12.31 1.17 -19.02
CA ALA A 89 12.40 1.76 -20.35
C ALA A 89 11.06 2.35 -20.85
N CYS A 90 9.97 2.18 -20.09
CA CYS A 90 8.64 2.77 -20.33
C CYS A 90 8.16 2.69 -21.79
N GLY A 91 8.33 1.53 -22.44
CA GLY A 91 7.86 1.29 -23.82
C GLY A 91 8.83 1.70 -24.92
N SER A 92 10.10 1.98 -24.60
CA SER A 92 11.16 2.13 -25.61
C SER A 92 11.30 0.84 -26.45
N PRO A 93 11.41 0.93 -27.79
CA PRO A 93 11.64 -0.25 -28.62
C PRO A 93 13.00 -0.92 -28.34
N ASP A 94 14.00 -0.14 -27.91
CA ASP A 94 15.35 -0.61 -27.57
C ASP A 94 15.51 -0.88 -26.06
N TRP A 95 14.47 -1.40 -25.41
CA TRP A 95 14.44 -1.61 -23.95
C TRP A 95 15.47 -2.63 -23.44
N LEU A 96 15.98 -3.54 -24.28
CA LEU A 96 17.03 -4.49 -23.90
C LEU A 96 18.27 -3.75 -23.38
N GLY A 97 18.51 -2.54 -23.89
CA GLY A 97 19.61 -1.66 -23.53
C GLY A 97 20.88 -1.92 -24.33
N ASN A 98 21.95 -1.27 -23.90
CA ASN A 98 23.27 -1.40 -24.50
C ASN A 98 23.85 -2.81 -24.26
N ASP A 99 24.50 -3.37 -25.29
CA ASP A 99 25.13 -4.69 -25.26
C ASP A 99 26.24 -4.83 -24.20
N ASP A 100 26.85 -3.70 -23.82
CA ASP A 100 27.92 -3.63 -22.82
C ASP A 100 27.44 -3.32 -21.39
N ALA A 101 26.15 -3.06 -21.19
CA ALA A 101 25.61 -2.73 -19.86
C ALA A 101 25.37 -4.01 -19.02
N PRO A 102 25.88 -4.07 -17.78
CA PRO A 102 25.64 -5.19 -16.88
C PRO A 102 24.16 -5.28 -16.48
N LEU A 103 23.71 -6.48 -16.12
CA LEU A 103 22.35 -6.73 -15.64
C LEU A 103 22.32 -6.58 -14.12
N GLU A 104 21.62 -5.56 -13.65
CA GLU A 104 21.51 -5.21 -12.24
C GLU A 104 20.03 -5.13 -11.85
N GLY A 105 19.71 -5.46 -10.60
CA GLY A 105 18.33 -5.61 -10.14
C GLY A 105 18.25 -6.49 -8.90
N PHE A 106 17.47 -7.56 -8.98
CA PHE A 106 17.45 -8.62 -7.96
C PHE A 106 18.83 -9.27 -7.87
N THR A 107 19.26 -9.64 -6.68
CA THR A 107 20.54 -10.34 -6.51
C THR A 107 20.49 -11.68 -7.23
N TRP A 108 21.42 -11.90 -8.16
CA TRP A 108 21.63 -13.19 -8.81
C TRP A 108 23.11 -13.49 -8.91
N ARG A 109 23.47 -14.76 -8.73
CA ARG A 109 24.84 -15.26 -8.92
C ARG A 109 24.86 -16.66 -9.52
N GLY A 110 26.01 -17.04 -10.07
CA GLY A 110 26.33 -18.45 -10.35
C GLY A 110 26.58 -19.24 -9.06
N GLY A 111 26.80 -20.55 -9.18
CA GLY A 111 27.13 -21.44 -8.05
C GLY A 111 25.99 -22.35 -7.59
N SER A 112 26.30 -23.25 -6.65
CA SER A 112 25.42 -24.36 -6.23
C SER A 112 24.72 -24.16 -4.88
N GLU A 113 25.00 -23.09 -4.15
CA GLU A 113 24.26 -22.73 -2.92
C GLU A 113 23.07 -21.84 -3.26
N ARG A 114 22.15 -21.53 -2.35
CA ARG A 114 21.01 -20.62 -2.63
C ARG A 114 21.39 -19.14 -2.61
N ASP A 115 20.48 -18.29 -3.08
CA ASP A 115 20.67 -16.83 -3.12
C ASP A 115 19.45 -16.11 -2.54
N THR A 116 18.28 -16.40 -3.11
CA THR A 116 16.99 -15.84 -2.68
C THR A 116 16.35 -16.72 -1.60
N THR A 117 15.99 -16.15 -0.45
CA THR A 117 15.20 -16.80 0.61
C THR A 117 13.85 -16.11 0.77
N GLY A 118 12.78 -16.88 0.97
CA GLY A 118 11.42 -16.36 1.12
C GLY A 118 10.85 -15.69 -0.15
N ILE A 119 10.25 -14.50 0.00
CA ILE A 119 9.67 -13.71 -1.11
C ILE A 119 10.24 -12.30 -1.07
N LEU A 120 10.73 -11.82 -2.22
CA LEU A 120 11.23 -10.47 -2.39
C LEU A 120 10.32 -9.69 -3.35
N LEU A 121 10.09 -8.43 -3.02
CA LEU A 121 9.37 -7.47 -3.85
C LEU A 121 10.34 -6.37 -4.29
N TRP A 122 10.19 -5.87 -5.52
CA TRP A 122 10.91 -4.67 -5.92
C TRP A 122 10.35 -3.43 -5.20
N SER A 123 11.22 -2.61 -4.58
CA SER A 123 10.77 -1.52 -3.70
C SER A 123 10.11 -0.33 -4.40
N GLU A 124 10.37 -0.14 -5.70
CA GLU A 124 9.79 0.95 -6.49
C GLU A 124 8.68 0.42 -7.42
N PRO A 125 7.40 0.71 -7.14
CA PRO A 125 6.30 0.26 -8.00
C PRO A 125 6.32 0.97 -9.36
N PHE A 126 6.00 0.25 -10.43
CA PHE A 126 5.95 0.80 -11.78
C PHE A 126 4.54 1.26 -12.14
N PHE A 127 4.40 2.45 -12.73
CA PHE A 127 3.10 2.97 -13.14
C PHE A 127 2.89 2.76 -14.63
N CYS A 128 1.71 2.23 -14.99
CA CYS A 128 1.31 2.05 -16.37
C CYS A 128 -0.12 2.55 -16.58
N LYS A 129 -0.41 3.08 -17.77
CA LYS A 129 -1.80 3.38 -18.16
C LYS A 129 -2.36 2.20 -18.94
N THR A 130 -3.51 1.72 -18.52
CA THR A 130 -4.24 0.66 -19.23
C THR A 130 -4.88 1.22 -20.51
N ARG A 131 -5.46 0.35 -21.33
CA ARG A 131 -6.23 0.74 -22.53
C ARG A 131 -7.41 1.66 -22.21
N SER A 132 -7.97 1.60 -21.00
CA SER A 132 -9.07 2.47 -20.55
C SER A 132 -8.57 3.86 -20.09
N GLY A 133 -7.26 4.07 -20.01
CA GLY A 133 -6.64 5.30 -19.51
C GLY A 133 -6.49 5.36 -17.99
N GLU A 134 -6.90 4.30 -17.28
CA GLU A 134 -6.70 4.17 -15.84
C GLU A 134 -5.22 3.92 -15.52
N GLU A 135 -4.70 4.62 -14.51
CA GLU A 135 -3.34 4.44 -14.03
C GLU A 135 -3.29 3.31 -13.01
N VAL A 136 -2.49 2.29 -13.31
CA VAL A 136 -2.35 1.07 -12.52
C VAL A 136 -0.90 0.87 -12.11
N VAL A 137 -0.69 0.03 -11.09
CA VAL A 137 0.62 -0.24 -10.52
C VAL A 137 1.05 -1.66 -10.85
N ILE A 138 2.28 -1.84 -11.31
CA ILE A 138 2.90 -3.13 -11.58
C ILE A 138 3.97 -3.39 -10.51
N LEU A 139 3.91 -4.58 -9.92
CA LEU A 139 4.86 -5.07 -8.93
C LEU A 139 5.54 -6.33 -9.46
N LEU A 140 6.85 -6.44 -9.23
CA LEU A 140 7.62 -7.63 -9.54
C LEU A 140 7.98 -8.36 -8.25
N MET A 141 7.74 -9.67 -8.25
CA MET A 141 7.94 -10.54 -7.10
C MET A 141 8.89 -11.69 -7.47
N ASP A 142 10.03 -11.77 -6.79
CA ASP A 142 10.95 -12.90 -6.85
C ASP A 142 10.66 -13.85 -5.69
N THR A 143 10.65 -15.15 -5.97
CA THR A 143 10.42 -16.16 -4.95
C THR A 143 11.66 -17.03 -4.77
N GLN A 144 11.81 -17.56 -3.56
CA GLN A 144 12.77 -18.62 -3.31
C GLN A 144 12.58 -19.77 -4.31
N GLY A 145 13.70 -20.37 -4.72
CA GLY A 145 13.67 -21.54 -5.56
C GLY A 145 13.22 -22.76 -4.79
N ALA A 146 12.23 -23.47 -5.33
CA ALA A 146 11.80 -24.75 -4.75
C ALA A 146 12.93 -25.80 -4.85
N PHE A 147 12.95 -26.72 -3.88
CA PHE A 147 13.83 -27.90 -3.81
C PHE A 147 15.33 -27.57 -3.67
N ASP A 148 15.67 -26.65 -2.77
CA ASP A 148 17.05 -26.51 -2.31
C ASP A 148 17.38 -27.59 -1.24
N SER A 149 18.64 -27.67 -0.81
CA SER A 149 19.11 -28.67 0.16
C SER A 149 18.76 -28.34 1.62
N GLU A 150 18.22 -27.15 1.89
CA GLU A 150 18.02 -26.61 3.24
C GLU A 150 16.54 -26.42 3.59
N SER A 151 15.66 -26.30 2.60
CA SER A 151 14.23 -26.10 2.76
C SER A 151 13.45 -27.40 2.56
N THR A 152 12.37 -27.52 3.32
CA THR A 152 11.48 -28.66 3.21
C THR A 152 10.58 -28.55 1.96
N VAL A 153 9.98 -29.67 1.55
CA VAL A 153 8.94 -29.64 0.50
C VAL A 153 7.78 -28.72 0.90
N ARG A 154 7.47 -28.65 2.20
CA ARG A 154 6.47 -27.74 2.77
C ARG A 154 6.87 -26.28 2.55
N ASP A 155 8.11 -25.92 2.85
CA ASP A 155 8.60 -24.54 2.69
C ASP A 155 8.44 -24.07 1.25
N CYS A 156 8.84 -24.94 0.31
CA CYS A 156 8.73 -24.69 -1.12
C CYS A 156 7.27 -24.57 -1.56
N ALA A 157 6.39 -25.44 -1.06
CA ALA A 157 4.96 -25.42 -1.35
C ALA A 157 4.28 -24.16 -0.80
N THR A 158 4.64 -23.72 0.41
CA THR A 158 4.11 -22.50 1.04
C THR A 158 4.49 -21.25 0.25
N ILE A 159 5.77 -21.09 -0.09
CA ILE A 159 6.24 -19.94 -0.88
C ILE A 159 5.58 -19.92 -2.25
N PHE A 160 5.50 -21.08 -2.90
CA PHE A 160 4.81 -21.17 -4.19
C PHE A 160 3.31 -20.84 -4.06
N ALA A 161 2.65 -21.33 -3.02
CA ALA A 161 1.24 -21.06 -2.73
C ALA A 161 0.96 -19.57 -2.56
N LEU A 162 1.71 -18.93 -1.65
CA LEU A 162 1.62 -17.51 -1.35
C LEU A 162 1.85 -16.69 -2.62
N SER A 163 2.91 -17.01 -3.36
CA SER A 163 3.22 -16.29 -4.60
C SER A 163 2.11 -16.41 -5.65
N THR A 164 1.45 -17.57 -5.75
CA THR A 164 0.36 -17.83 -6.70
C THR A 164 -0.94 -17.14 -6.28
N MET A 165 -1.28 -17.16 -4.99
CA MET A 165 -2.48 -16.50 -4.47
C MET A 165 -2.38 -14.98 -4.56
N ILE A 166 -1.20 -14.42 -4.34
CA ILE A 166 -0.97 -12.98 -4.42
C ILE A 166 -0.86 -12.51 -5.87
N SER A 167 -0.15 -13.26 -6.74
CA SER A 167 0.12 -12.79 -8.10
C SER A 167 -1.11 -12.76 -9.01
N SER A 168 -1.10 -11.87 -10.00
CA SER A 168 -2.04 -11.90 -11.12
C SER A 168 -1.48 -12.71 -12.29
N ILE A 169 -0.17 -12.70 -12.46
CA ILE A 169 0.56 -13.55 -13.40
C ILE A 169 1.62 -14.34 -12.63
N GLN A 170 1.44 -15.66 -12.60
CA GLN A 170 2.42 -16.59 -12.06
C GLN A 170 3.24 -17.18 -13.21
N VAL A 171 4.51 -16.79 -13.32
CA VAL A 171 5.47 -17.41 -14.23
C VAL A 171 6.07 -18.62 -13.53
N TYR A 172 5.77 -19.81 -14.03
CA TYR A 172 6.35 -21.06 -13.52
C TYR A 172 7.59 -21.43 -14.34
N ASN A 173 8.76 -21.10 -13.80
CA ASN A 173 10.06 -21.26 -14.44
C ASN A 173 10.60 -22.69 -14.26
N LEU A 174 10.51 -23.46 -15.34
CA LEU A 174 10.90 -24.87 -15.42
C LEU A 174 12.17 -25.06 -16.24
N SER A 175 12.90 -26.14 -15.98
CA SER A 175 14.14 -26.47 -16.69
C SER A 175 13.88 -27.55 -17.73
N GLN A 176 14.23 -27.29 -18.98
CA GLN A 176 14.21 -28.21 -20.13
C GLN A 176 12.83 -28.72 -20.57
N ASN A 177 11.98 -29.19 -19.68
CA ASN A 177 10.69 -29.78 -20.01
C ASN A 177 9.68 -29.60 -18.87
N ILE A 178 8.41 -29.89 -19.15
CA ILE A 178 7.35 -30.02 -18.14
C ILE A 178 7.23 -31.50 -17.77
N GLN A 179 7.58 -31.84 -16.53
CA GLN A 179 7.54 -33.19 -15.99
C GLN A 179 6.26 -33.41 -15.17
N GLU A 180 5.96 -34.66 -14.78
CA GLU A 180 4.74 -34.96 -14.01
C GLU A 180 4.83 -34.48 -12.55
N ASP A 181 6.03 -34.50 -11.96
CA ASP A 181 6.32 -33.93 -10.64
C ASP A 181 6.09 -32.41 -10.61
N ASP A 182 6.46 -31.70 -11.69
CA ASP A 182 6.14 -30.27 -11.83
C ASP A 182 4.62 -30.00 -11.74
N LEU A 183 3.80 -30.90 -12.30
CA LEU A 183 2.35 -30.82 -12.25
C LEU A 183 1.79 -31.26 -10.89
N GLN A 184 2.44 -32.21 -10.21
CA GLN A 184 2.06 -32.62 -8.85
C GLN A 184 2.30 -31.50 -7.84
N HIS A 185 3.34 -30.68 -7.99
CA HIS A 185 3.52 -29.49 -7.13
C HIS A 185 2.36 -28.50 -7.26
N LEU A 186 1.70 -28.45 -8.42
CA LEU A 186 0.51 -27.63 -8.62
C LEU A 186 -0.76 -28.21 -7.98
N GLN A 187 -0.75 -29.49 -7.57
CA GLN A 187 -1.90 -30.18 -6.99
C GLN A 187 -2.40 -29.53 -5.70
N LEU A 188 -1.49 -28.99 -4.86
CA LEU A 188 -1.90 -28.31 -3.63
C LEU A 188 -2.89 -27.16 -3.90
N PHE A 189 -2.70 -26.44 -5.02
CA PHE A 189 -3.55 -25.33 -5.44
C PHE A 189 -4.86 -25.78 -6.06
N THR A 190 -4.88 -27.00 -6.61
CA THR A 190 -6.07 -27.53 -7.26
C THR A 190 -7.19 -27.84 -6.29
N GLU A 191 -6.85 -28.32 -5.10
CA GLU A 191 -7.83 -28.62 -4.04
C GLU A 191 -8.38 -27.33 -3.41
N TYR A 192 -7.52 -26.34 -3.17
CA TYR A 192 -7.95 -25.00 -2.79
C TYR A 192 -8.88 -24.39 -3.84
N GLY A 193 -8.46 -24.44 -5.10
CA GLY A 193 -9.22 -23.83 -6.17
C GLY A 193 -10.57 -24.48 -6.40
N ARG A 194 -10.69 -25.79 -6.18
CA ARG A 194 -11.97 -26.51 -6.21
C ARG A 194 -12.93 -25.97 -5.14
N LEU A 195 -12.48 -25.84 -3.89
CA LEU A 195 -13.34 -25.33 -2.82
C LEU A 195 -13.75 -23.87 -3.09
N ALA A 196 -12.84 -23.05 -3.62
CA ALA A 196 -13.13 -21.67 -3.99
C ALA A 196 -14.19 -21.58 -5.10
N LEU A 197 -14.20 -22.50 -6.05
CA LEU A 197 -15.22 -22.59 -7.08
C LEU A 197 -16.58 -23.03 -6.53
N GLU A 198 -16.58 -23.98 -5.59
CA GLU A 198 -17.80 -24.47 -4.92
C GLU A 198 -18.48 -23.38 -4.07
N ASP A 199 -17.72 -22.56 -3.33
CA ASP A 199 -18.26 -21.50 -2.46
C ASP A 199 -18.72 -20.26 -3.24
N ASN A 200 -18.12 -19.99 -4.41
CA ASN A 200 -18.47 -18.84 -5.26
C ASN A 200 -19.48 -19.17 -6.38
N ASP A 201 -20.29 -20.23 -6.23
CA ASP A 201 -21.28 -20.67 -7.23
C ASP A 201 -20.69 -20.81 -8.67
N ASN A 202 -19.41 -21.20 -8.81
CA ASN A 202 -18.65 -21.26 -10.07
C ASN A 202 -18.62 -19.95 -10.89
N VAL A 203 -18.76 -18.77 -10.25
CA VAL A 203 -18.80 -17.49 -10.96
C VAL A 203 -17.43 -17.07 -11.52
N SER A 204 -16.34 -17.32 -10.79
CA SER A 204 -14.98 -16.95 -11.19
C SER A 204 -13.95 -17.95 -10.71
N LYS A 205 -12.89 -18.18 -11.49
CA LYS A 205 -11.77 -19.04 -11.07
C LYS A 205 -10.93 -18.34 -9.98
N PRO A 206 -10.26 -19.11 -9.11
CA PRO A 206 -9.48 -18.57 -7.99
C PRO A 206 -8.19 -17.88 -8.42
N PHE A 207 -7.61 -18.28 -9.57
CA PHE A 207 -6.36 -17.75 -10.08
C PHE A 207 -6.51 -17.28 -11.53
N GLN A 208 -5.69 -16.31 -11.91
CA GLN A 208 -5.83 -15.63 -13.20
C GLN A 208 -4.92 -16.25 -14.26
N ALA A 209 -3.64 -15.86 -14.32
CA ALA A 209 -2.73 -16.33 -15.36
C ALA A 209 -1.59 -17.20 -14.81
N LEU A 210 -1.46 -18.42 -15.37
CA LEU A 210 -0.31 -19.30 -15.17
C LEU A 210 0.48 -19.41 -16.47
N GLN A 211 1.72 -18.92 -16.46
CA GLN A 211 2.64 -18.97 -17.60
C GLN A 211 3.73 -20.00 -17.33
N PHE A 212 3.65 -21.17 -17.95
CA PHE A 212 4.76 -22.11 -17.99
C PHE A 212 5.90 -21.51 -18.81
N LEU A 213 7.08 -21.38 -18.21
CA LEU A 213 8.28 -20.92 -18.88
C LEU A 213 9.31 -22.04 -18.87
N VAL A 214 9.46 -22.72 -20.00
CA VAL A 214 10.41 -23.82 -20.14
C VAL A 214 11.74 -23.24 -20.61
N ARG A 215 12.72 -23.22 -19.71
CA ARG A 215 14.10 -22.77 -19.97
C ARG A 215 14.88 -23.87 -20.68
N ASP A 216 15.89 -23.49 -21.46
CA ASP A 216 16.82 -24.43 -22.10
C ASP A 216 16.13 -25.49 -22.96
N TRP A 217 15.05 -25.10 -23.65
CA TRP A 217 14.34 -25.98 -24.56
C TRP A 217 15.28 -26.44 -25.68
N SER A 218 15.48 -27.75 -25.75
CA SER A 218 16.51 -28.36 -26.61
C SER A 218 15.96 -28.98 -27.90
N PHE A 219 14.63 -28.90 -28.12
CA PHE A 219 13.95 -29.57 -29.23
C PHE A 219 13.16 -28.60 -30.13
N PRO A 220 13.79 -27.53 -30.67
CA PRO A 220 13.10 -26.55 -31.52
C PRO A 220 12.53 -27.16 -32.80
N TYR A 221 13.09 -28.27 -33.26
CA TYR A 221 12.60 -29.03 -34.42
C TYR A 221 11.28 -29.77 -34.16
N GLU A 222 10.95 -30.06 -32.90
CA GLU A 222 9.67 -30.68 -32.53
C GLU A 222 8.60 -29.63 -32.23
N ALA A 223 8.99 -28.60 -31.48
CA ALA A 223 8.20 -27.43 -31.17
C ALA A 223 9.11 -26.20 -31.18
N GLU A 224 8.78 -25.23 -32.03
CA GLU A 224 9.53 -23.98 -32.19
C GLU A 224 9.62 -23.18 -30.89
N TYR A 225 10.62 -22.31 -30.77
CA TYR A 225 10.72 -21.41 -29.63
C TYR A 225 9.53 -20.44 -29.56
N GLY A 226 9.27 -19.94 -28.36
CA GLY A 226 8.20 -18.98 -28.10
C GLY A 226 6.85 -19.63 -27.77
N ILE A 227 5.79 -18.83 -27.87
CA ILE A 227 4.45 -19.18 -27.39
C ILE A 227 3.74 -20.23 -28.25
N LYS A 228 4.01 -20.25 -29.56
CA LYS A 228 3.36 -21.17 -30.51
C LYS A 228 3.79 -22.61 -30.26
N GLY A 229 5.09 -22.87 -30.17
CA GLY A 229 5.59 -24.18 -29.78
C GLY A 229 5.26 -24.53 -28.33
N GLY A 230 5.29 -23.54 -27.42
CA GLY A 230 4.88 -23.73 -26.04
C GLY A 230 3.45 -24.24 -25.90
N ARG A 231 2.50 -23.64 -26.62
CA ARG A 231 1.11 -24.12 -26.66
C ARG A 231 1.01 -25.57 -27.13
N LYS A 232 1.74 -25.96 -28.18
CA LYS A 232 1.76 -27.34 -28.70
C LYS A 232 2.25 -28.34 -27.65
N ILE A 233 3.28 -27.99 -26.88
CA ILE A 233 3.82 -28.84 -25.80
C ILE A 233 2.84 -28.89 -24.63
N LEU A 234 2.29 -27.74 -24.22
CA LEU A 234 1.36 -27.65 -23.11
C LEU A 234 0.07 -28.45 -23.36
N ASP A 235 -0.55 -28.28 -24.54
CA ASP A 235 -1.76 -28.99 -24.93
C ASP A 235 -1.55 -30.51 -24.88
N ARG A 236 -0.36 -30.98 -25.28
CA ARG A 236 0.00 -32.40 -25.21
C ARG A 236 0.21 -32.88 -23.77
N ARG A 237 0.84 -32.08 -22.91
CA ARG A 237 1.14 -32.45 -21.50
C ARG A 237 -0.12 -32.45 -20.64
N LEU A 238 -1.02 -31.49 -20.86
CA LEU A 238 -2.30 -31.37 -20.15
C LEU A 238 -3.42 -32.21 -20.77
N GLN A 239 -3.18 -32.91 -21.88
CA GLN A 239 -4.17 -33.80 -22.47
C GLN A 239 -4.57 -34.91 -21.48
N VAL A 240 -5.87 -34.95 -21.17
CA VAL A 240 -6.47 -36.01 -20.36
C VAL A 240 -6.76 -37.21 -21.25
N SER A 241 -6.30 -38.39 -20.84
CA SER A 241 -6.50 -39.65 -21.56
C SER A 241 -6.93 -40.75 -20.59
N ASP A 242 -7.88 -41.58 -21.00
CA ASP A 242 -8.40 -42.70 -20.19
C ASP A 242 -7.34 -43.75 -19.82
N LYS A 243 -6.21 -43.76 -20.56
CA LYS A 243 -5.05 -44.61 -20.26
C LYS A 243 -4.22 -44.13 -19.06
N GLN A 244 -4.40 -42.89 -18.61
CA GLN A 244 -3.66 -42.31 -17.49
C GLN A 244 -4.26 -42.78 -16.16
N HIS A 245 -3.44 -42.85 -15.11
CA HIS A 245 -3.92 -43.08 -13.74
C HIS A 245 -4.94 -42.01 -13.33
N GLN A 246 -5.94 -42.36 -12.52
CA GLN A 246 -7.02 -41.43 -12.15
C GLN A 246 -6.51 -40.14 -11.50
N GLU A 247 -5.49 -40.25 -10.65
CA GLU A 247 -4.84 -39.10 -10.00
C GLU A 247 -4.24 -38.11 -11.02
N LEU A 248 -3.56 -38.61 -12.05
CA LEU A 248 -2.98 -37.80 -13.12
C LEU A 248 -4.04 -37.10 -13.99
N GLN A 249 -5.21 -37.74 -14.16
CA GLN A 249 -6.34 -37.13 -14.85
C GLN A 249 -6.96 -36.02 -14.00
N GLN A 250 -7.10 -36.23 -12.69
CA GLN A 250 -7.64 -35.25 -11.75
C GLN A 250 -6.77 -34.00 -11.69
N ILE A 251 -5.45 -34.14 -11.55
CA ILE A 251 -4.50 -33.01 -11.54
C ILE A 251 -4.67 -32.14 -12.79
N ARG A 252 -4.70 -32.74 -13.98
CA ARG A 252 -4.86 -32.02 -15.26
C ARG A 252 -6.19 -31.28 -15.37
N ARG A 253 -7.29 -31.94 -14.98
CA ARG A 253 -8.63 -31.33 -14.96
C ARG A 253 -8.66 -30.14 -14.01
N HIS A 254 -8.07 -30.28 -12.84
CA HIS A 254 -8.12 -29.22 -11.85
C HIS A 254 -7.20 -28.04 -12.20
N ILE A 255 -5.99 -28.27 -12.74
CA ILE A 255 -5.14 -27.17 -13.22
C ILE A 255 -5.94 -26.31 -14.22
N SER A 256 -6.65 -26.96 -15.14
CA SER A 256 -7.49 -26.27 -16.13
C SER A 256 -8.70 -25.54 -15.51
N SER A 257 -9.22 -26.00 -14.36
CA SER A 257 -10.34 -25.35 -13.66
C SER A 257 -9.90 -24.21 -12.75
N CYS A 258 -8.65 -24.18 -12.28
CA CYS A 258 -8.20 -23.20 -11.28
C CYS A 258 -7.66 -21.89 -11.87
N PHE A 259 -7.17 -21.90 -13.12
CA PHE A 259 -6.59 -20.72 -13.77
C PHE A 259 -7.45 -20.24 -14.95
N ASP A 260 -7.69 -18.93 -15.07
CA ASP A 260 -8.40 -18.33 -16.21
C ASP A 260 -7.64 -18.53 -17.51
N ASN A 261 -6.33 -18.32 -17.48
CA ASN A 261 -5.46 -18.46 -18.62
C ASN A 261 -4.24 -19.31 -18.25
N ILE A 262 -3.94 -20.31 -19.10
CA ILE A 262 -2.75 -21.13 -18.99
C ILE A 262 -2.02 -21.06 -20.31
N SER A 263 -0.79 -20.58 -20.27
CA SER A 263 0.07 -20.41 -21.44
C SER A 263 1.42 -21.04 -21.20
N CYS A 264 2.14 -21.33 -22.28
CA CYS A 264 3.48 -21.90 -22.23
C CYS A 264 4.39 -21.20 -23.22
N PHE A 265 5.62 -20.92 -22.81
CA PHE A 265 6.64 -20.28 -23.62
C PHE A 265 7.92 -21.11 -23.54
N LEU A 266 8.47 -21.46 -24.70
CA LEU A 266 9.71 -22.23 -24.80
C LEU A 266 10.89 -21.29 -25.05
N MET A 267 11.80 -21.20 -24.08
CA MET A 267 13.02 -20.40 -24.19
C MET A 267 14.21 -21.27 -24.64
N PRO A 268 15.06 -20.78 -25.55
CA PRO A 268 16.32 -21.44 -25.87
C PRO A 268 17.29 -21.36 -24.68
N HIS A 269 18.41 -22.08 -24.79
CA HIS A 269 19.51 -21.96 -23.83
C HIS A 269 20.23 -20.61 -24.00
N PRO A 270 20.55 -19.86 -22.92
CA PRO A 270 21.13 -18.52 -23.01
C PRO A 270 22.60 -18.50 -23.49
N GLY A 271 23.25 -19.66 -23.54
CA GLY A 271 24.63 -19.84 -23.97
C GLY A 271 25.52 -20.41 -22.88
N LEU A 272 26.57 -21.13 -23.27
CA LEU A 272 27.48 -21.77 -22.30
C LEU A 272 28.25 -20.74 -21.46
N ARG A 273 28.50 -19.54 -22.00
CA ARG A 273 29.13 -18.43 -21.28
C ARG A 273 28.29 -18.01 -20.09
N VAL A 274 26.99 -17.78 -20.30
CA VAL A 274 26.03 -17.43 -19.23
C VAL A 274 25.98 -18.53 -18.16
N ALA A 275 25.98 -19.79 -18.57
CA ALA A 275 25.82 -20.92 -17.65
C ALA A 275 27.07 -21.28 -16.83
N THR A 276 28.28 -21.04 -17.37
CA THR A 276 29.53 -21.58 -16.80
C THR A 276 30.55 -20.53 -16.38
N ASN A 277 30.47 -19.30 -16.89
CA ASN A 277 31.43 -18.25 -16.57
C ASN A 277 31.12 -17.62 -15.20
N PRO A 278 31.99 -17.74 -14.18
CA PRO A 278 31.75 -17.14 -12.86
C PRO A 278 31.84 -15.61 -12.87
N HIS A 279 32.41 -15.01 -13.92
CA HIS A 279 32.54 -13.56 -14.07
C HIS A 279 31.48 -12.95 -14.99
N PHE A 280 30.46 -13.72 -15.39
CA PHE A 280 29.37 -13.20 -16.19
C PHE A 280 28.52 -12.22 -15.38
N ASP A 281 28.38 -11.00 -15.90
CA ASP A 281 27.70 -9.86 -15.26
C ASP A 281 26.42 -9.44 -16.00
N GLY A 282 25.90 -10.30 -16.90
CA GLY A 282 24.61 -10.05 -17.56
C GLY A 282 24.66 -9.28 -18.87
N ARG A 283 25.85 -8.96 -19.39
CA ARG A 283 26.02 -8.25 -20.68
C ARG A 283 25.42 -9.03 -21.85
N LEU A 284 24.63 -8.34 -22.68
CA LEU A 284 23.89 -8.96 -23.78
C LEU A 284 24.80 -9.54 -24.86
N ARG A 285 25.99 -8.97 -25.08
CA ARG A 285 26.97 -9.48 -26.06
C ARG A 285 27.46 -10.90 -25.77
N GLU A 286 27.31 -11.35 -24.52
CA GLU A 286 27.73 -12.69 -24.08
C GLU A 286 26.57 -13.70 -24.08
N ILE A 287 25.36 -13.24 -24.40
CA ILE A 287 24.13 -14.03 -24.48
C ILE A 287 23.87 -14.42 -25.95
N GLU A 288 23.44 -15.66 -26.17
CA GLU A 288 23.10 -16.17 -27.49
C GLU A 288 22.00 -15.34 -28.17
N VAL A 289 22.09 -15.21 -29.51
CA VAL A 289 21.19 -14.36 -30.31
C VAL A 289 19.75 -14.86 -30.20
N ASP A 290 19.52 -16.16 -30.40
CA ASP A 290 18.19 -16.77 -30.31
C ASP A 290 17.52 -16.49 -28.95
N PHE A 291 18.29 -16.49 -27.86
CA PHE A 291 17.78 -16.16 -26.53
C PHE A 291 17.33 -14.70 -26.44
N ARG A 292 18.13 -13.77 -26.98
CA ARG A 292 17.79 -12.34 -27.01
C ARG A 292 16.54 -12.08 -27.85
N GLU A 293 16.41 -12.73 -29.00
CA GLU A 293 15.22 -12.62 -29.85
C GLU A 293 13.96 -13.12 -29.14
N GLN A 294 14.03 -14.27 -28.46
CA GLN A 294 12.88 -14.80 -27.72
C GLN A 294 12.56 -13.97 -26.47
N LEU A 295 13.56 -13.37 -25.83
CA LEU A 295 13.37 -12.45 -24.72
C LEU A 295 12.64 -11.18 -25.16
N GLN A 296 12.95 -10.64 -26.35
CA GLN A 296 12.22 -9.52 -26.95
C GLN A 296 10.73 -9.82 -27.21
N VAL A 297 10.35 -11.10 -27.32
CA VAL A 297 8.95 -11.52 -27.44
C VAL A 297 8.32 -11.80 -26.08
N LEU A 298 9.03 -12.49 -25.19
CA LEU A 298 8.53 -12.91 -23.88
C LEU A 298 8.18 -11.72 -22.98
N VAL A 299 9.08 -10.75 -22.84
CA VAL A 299 8.91 -9.68 -21.85
C VAL A 299 7.71 -8.77 -22.18
N PRO A 300 7.54 -8.27 -23.43
CA PRO A 300 6.34 -7.52 -23.79
C PRO A 300 5.06 -8.36 -23.74
N MET A 301 5.13 -9.67 -24.01
CA MET A 301 3.95 -10.54 -23.87
C MET A 301 3.40 -10.53 -22.44
N VAL A 302 4.27 -10.48 -21.43
CA VAL A 302 3.88 -10.45 -20.01
C VAL A 302 3.59 -9.03 -19.50
N LEU A 303 4.38 -8.04 -19.92
CA LEU A 303 4.43 -6.71 -19.28
C LEU A 303 3.96 -5.55 -20.15
N ALA A 304 3.65 -5.76 -21.43
CA ALA A 304 3.17 -4.67 -22.28
C ALA A 304 1.84 -4.11 -21.73
N PRO A 305 1.61 -2.79 -21.83
CA PRO A 305 0.42 -2.12 -21.29
C PRO A 305 -0.90 -2.79 -21.67
N GLU A 306 -0.94 -3.41 -22.85
CA GLU A 306 -2.12 -4.09 -23.36
C GLU A 306 -2.39 -5.48 -22.77
N ASN A 307 -1.36 -6.10 -22.19
CA ASN A 307 -1.38 -7.48 -21.69
C ASN A 307 -1.35 -7.55 -20.16
N ILE A 308 -1.27 -6.41 -19.47
CA ILE A 308 -1.27 -6.35 -18.01
C ILE A 308 -2.57 -6.95 -17.47
N VAL A 309 -2.43 -7.95 -16.62
CA VAL A 309 -3.53 -8.57 -15.88
C VAL A 309 -3.57 -7.96 -14.49
N LEU A 310 -4.62 -7.18 -14.19
CA LEU A 310 -4.85 -6.64 -12.85
C LEU A 310 -5.25 -7.75 -11.90
N LYS A 311 -4.78 -7.69 -10.66
CA LYS A 311 -5.10 -8.68 -9.64
C LYS A 311 -6.59 -8.64 -9.33
N GLU A 312 -7.21 -9.81 -9.43
CA GLU A 312 -8.61 -10.03 -9.13
C GLU A 312 -8.73 -11.14 -8.08
N ILE A 313 -9.58 -10.90 -7.08
CA ILE A 313 -10.00 -11.91 -6.11
C ILE A 313 -11.52 -11.87 -6.05
N ASN A 314 -12.15 -13.02 -6.35
CA ASN A 314 -13.60 -13.17 -6.41
C ASN A 314 -14.34 -12.25 -7.42
N GLY A 315 -13.81 -11.97 -8.60
CA GLY A 315 -14.50 -11.04 -9.52
C GLY A 315 -14.19 -9.56 -9.29
N VAL A 316 -13.44 -9.22 -8.24
CA VAL A 316 -13.19 -7.83 -7.84
C VAL A 316 -11.71 -7.50 -8.00
N GLN A 317 -11.43 -6.41 -8.70
CA GLN A 317 -10.07 -5.90 -8.87
C GLN A 317 -9.55 -5.29 -7.57
N ILE A 318 -8.35 -5.67 -7.18
CA ILE A 318 -7.76 -5.34 -5.88
C ILE A 318 -6.84 -4.12 -6.01
N THR A 319 -6.88 -3.24 -5.01
CA THR A 319 -5.96 -2.09 -4.84
C THR A 319 -4.74 -2.47 -4.03
N ALA A 320 -3.70 -1.63 -4.05
CA ALA A 320 -2.48 -1.87 -3.29
C ALA A 320 -2.72 -1.95 -1.78
N GLN A 321 -3.61 -1.10 -1.22
CA GLN A 321 -3.96 -1.16 0.20
C GLN A 321 -4.66 -2.48 0.57
N GLU A 322 -5.63 -2.91 -0.24
CA GLU A 322 -6.37 -4.15 0.00
C GLU A 322 -5.45 -5.38 -0.09
N LEU A 323 -4.46 -5.34 -1.00
CA LEU A 323 -3.47 -6.40 -1.14
C LEU A 323 -2.68 -6.67 0.14
N VAL A 324 -2.40 -5.63 0.95
CA VAL A 324 -1.73 -5.78 2.25
C VAL A 324 -2.54 -6.68 3.18
N GLU A 325 -3.86 -6.49 3.24
CA GLU A 325 -4.74 -7.30 4.08
C GLU A 325 -4.76 -8.77 3.64
N TYR A 326 -4.74 -9.03 2.32
CA TYR A 326 -4.60 -10.38 1.78
C TYR A 326 -3.26 -11.02 2.16
N PHE A 327 -2.16 -10.28 2.08
CA PHE A 327 -0.84 -10.76 2.53
C PHE A 327 -0.87 -11.16 4.01
N LYS A 328 -1.38 -10.30 4.88
CA LYS A 328 -1.47 -10.55 6.33
C LYS A 328 -2.34 -11.77 6.62
N ALA A 329 -3.51 -11.86 5.99
CA ALA A 329 -4.42 -12.98 6.17
C ALA A 329 -3.81 -14.30 5.71
N TYR A 330 -3.19 -14.34 4.52
CA TYR A 330 -2.55 -15.56 4.03
C TYR A 330 -1.36 -15.98 4.89
N MET A 331 -0.51 -15.04 5.28
CA MET A 331 0.65 -15.35 6.13
C MET A 331 0.24 -15.97 7.48
N LYS A 332 -0.80 -15.46 8.12
CA LYS A 332 -1.34 -16.00 9.37
C LYS A 332 -1.75 -17.48 9.28
N ILE A 333 -2.23 -17.92 8.11
CA ILE A 333 -2.61 -19.31 7.87
C ILE A 333 -1.37 -20.21 7.74
N TYR A 334 -0.34 -19.71 7.04
CA TYR A 334 0.86 -20.48 6.72
C TYR A 334 1.92 -20.48 7.83
N GLN A 335 1.72 -19.69 8.89
CA GLN A 335 2.53 -19.69 10.12
C GLN A 335 2.36 -20.94 11.00
N GLY A 336 1.32 -21.76 10.79
CA GLY A 336 1.10 -22.99 11.56
C GLY A 336 2.18 -24.07 11.32
N GLU A 337 2.16 -25.19 12.05
CA GLU A 337 3.13 -26.30 11.85
C GLU A 337 2.77 -27.23 10.68
N GLU A 338 1.54 -27.17 10.20
CA GLU A 338 1.03 -28.02 9.11
C GLU A 338 0.68 -27.18 7.88
N LEU A 339 0.70 -27.80 6.69
CA LEU A 339 0.12 -27.18 5.51
C LEU A 339 -1.38 -26.98 5.78
N PRO A 340 -1.91 -25.76 5.59
CA PRO A 340 -3.28 -25.48 5.94
C PRO A 340 -4.24 -26.29 5.08
N GLU A 341 -5.31 -26.78 5.71
CA GLU A 341 -6.38 -27.40 4.96
C GLU A 341 -6.97 -26.40 3.95
N PRO A 342 -7.32 -26.84 2.74
CA PRO A 342 -7.94 -26.00 1.72
C PRO A 342 -9.15 -25.18 2.20
N LYS A 343 -9.93 -25.70 3.17
CA LYS A 343 -11.05 -24.98 3.78
C LYS A 343 -10.60 -23.76 4.58
N THR A 344 -9.50 -23.88 5.33
CA THR A 344 -8.92 -22.79 6.11
C THR A 344 -8.43 -21.67 5.22
N MET A 345 -7.82 -22.01 4.06
CA MET A 345 -7.41 -21.04 3.06
C MET A 345 -8.59 -20.24 2.48
N LEU A 346 -9.70 -20.92 2.20
CA LEU A 346 -10.91 -20.28 1.68
C LEU A 346 -11.54 -19.34 2.71
N GLN A 347 -11.65 -19.82 3.96
CA GLN A 347 -12.17 -19.01 5.05
C GLN A 347 -11.34 -17.75 5.29
N ALA A 348 -10.01 -17.83 5.19
CA ALA A 348 -9.15 -16.66 5.35
C ALA A 348 -9.22 -15.70 4.15
N THR A 349 -9.43 -16.20 2.92
CA THR A 349 -9.73 -15.33 1.77
C THR A 349 -11.04 -14.59 2.00
N ALA A 350 -12.05 -15.27 2.55
CA ALA A 350 -13.31 -14.65 2.92
C ALA A 350 -13.13 -13.61 4.03
N GLU A 351 -12.37 -13.90 5.07
CA GLU A 351 -12.03 -12.96 6.14
C GLU A 351 -11.31 -11.72 5.59
N ALA A 352 -10.26 -11.89 4.78
CA ALA A 352 -9.51 -10.78 4.17
C ALA A 352 -10.39 -9.90 3.28
N ASN A 353 -11.27 -10.52 2.47
CA ASN A 353 -12.20 -9.80 1.62
C ASN A 353 -13.22 -8.98 2.43
N ASN A 354 -13.76 -9.56 3.52
CA ASN A 354 -14.67 -8.84 4.42
C ASN A 354 -13.96 -7.70 5.15
N LEU A 355 -12.74 -7.91 5.66
CA LEU A 355 -11.93 -6.87 6.31
C LEU A 355 -11.61 -5.72 5.35
N THR A 356 -11.27 -6.04 4.11
CA THR A 356 -11.09 -5.07 3.03
C THR A 356 -12.37 -4.25 2.81
N ALA A 357 -13.54 -4.90 2.74
CA ALA A 357 -14.81 -4.19 2.58
C ALA A 357 -15.13 -3.28 3.77
N VAL A 358 -14.83 -3.71 5.02
CA VAL A 358 -14.94 -2.88 6.24
C VAL A 358 -14.03 -1.66 6.14
N ALA A 359 -12.76 -1.86 5.78
CA ALA A 359 -11.79 -0.77 5.65
C ALA A 359 -12.22 0.27 4.60
N ASN A 360 -12.73 -0.18 3.45
CA ASN A 360 -13.25 0.71 2.40
C ASN A 360 -14.48 1.51 2.85
N ALA A 361 -15.46 0.85 3.47
CA ALA A 361 -16.65 1.50 4.00
C ALA A 361 -16.30 2.53 5.09
N LYS A 362 -15.37 2.18 5.98
CA LYS A 362 -14.84 3.07 7.02
C LYS A 362 -14.14 4.29 6.44
N ASN A 363 -13.28 4.09 5.43
CA ASN A 363 -12.58 5.18 4.76
C ASN A 363 -13.55 6.13 4.04
N GLN A 364 -14.60 5.59 3.40
CA GLN A 364 -15.65 6.42 2.81
C GLN A 364 -16.37 7.26 3.88
N TYR A 365 -16.82 6.64 4.97
CA TYR A 365 -17.47 7.34 6.07
C TYR A 365 -16.60 8.46 6.65
N SER A 366 -15.33 8.16 6.93
CA SER A 366 -14.37 9.11 7.48
C SER A 366 -14.17 10.31 6.54
N LYS A 367 -14.06 10.06 5.23
CA LYS A 367 -13.92 11.11 4.22
C LYS A 367 -15.16 12.01 4.14
N GLU A 368 -16.36 11.44 4.10
CA GLU A 368 -17.60 12.23 4.05
C GLU A 368 -17.78 13.06 5.33
N MET A 369 -17.51 12.49 6.50
CA MET A 369 -17.62 13.21 7.77
C MET A 369 -16.58 14.34 7.91
N GLU A 370 -15.34 14.14 7.44
CA GLU A 370 -14.32 15.19 7.44
C GLU A 370 -14.72 16.36 6.52
N GLU A 371 -15.40 16.10 5.39
CA GLU A 371 -15.92 17.15 4.51
C GLU A 371 -17.06 17.97 5.16
N ILE A 372 -17.80 17.37 6.10
CA ILE A 372 -18.93 18.00 6.81
C ILE A 372 -18.44 18.75 8.05
N CYS A 373 -17.74 18.06 8.96
CA CYS A 373 -17.37 18.58 10.28
C CYS A 373 -15.86 18.62 10.56
N GLY A 374 -15.01 18.47 9.54
CA GLY A 374 -13.55 18.54 9.67
C GLY A 374 -13.02 19.86 10.21
N GLY A 375 -11.73 19.94 10.55
CA GLY A 375 -11.18 21.05 11.36
C GLY A 375 -11.42 22.47 10.83
N GLN A 376 -11.49 22.65 9.51
CA GLN A 376 -11.73 23.96 8.86
C GLN A 376 -13.22 24.31 8.69
N LYS A 377 -14.12 23.36 8.97
CA LYS A 377 -15.57 23.54 8.81
C LYS A 377 -16.18 24.20 10.05
N PRO A 378 -17.21 25.05 9.88
CA PRO A 378 -17.88 25.70 11.01
C PRO A 378 -18.54 24.69 11.94
N TYR A 379 -18.86 25.13 13.15
CA TYR A 379 -19.62 24.33 14.10
C TYR A 379 -20.99 23.94 13.50
N LEU A 380 -21.33 22.66 13.63
CA LEU A 380 -22.66 22.15 13.31
C LEU A 380 -23.46 21.88 14.58
N HIS A 381 -24.76 22.17 14.55
CA HIS A 381 -25.64 21.80 15.65
C HIS A 381 -25.71 20.26 15.79
N PRO A 382 -25.76 19.69 17.02
CA PRO A 382 -25.78 18.24 17.25
C PRO A 382 -26.84 17.52 16.41
N ASP A 383 -28.10 17.98 16.42
CA ASP A 383 -29.16 17.35 15.62
C ASP A 383 -28.89 17.33 14.10
N SER A 384 -28.19 18.34 13.58
CA SER A 384 -27.81 18.37 12.17
C SER A 384 -26.62 17.46 11.90
N LEU A 385 -25.68 17.37 12.85
CA LEU A 385 -24.55 16.45 12.78
C LEU A 385 -25.02 15.00 12.84
N ASP A 386 -25.96 14.67 13.73
CA ASP A 386 -26.59 13.34 13.84
C ASP A 386 -27.27 12.94 12.52
N ARG A 387 -28.00 13.85 11.88
CA ARG A 387 -28.65 13.58 10.60
C ARG A 387 -27.64 13.30 9.49
N GLU A 388 -26.57 14.09 9.41
CA GLU A 388 -25.52 13.87 8.42
C GLU A 388 -24.73 12.58 8.71
N HIS A 389 -24.47 12.27 9.98
CA HIS A 389 -23.89 11.00 10.43
C HIS A 389 -24.71 9.80 9.96
N LEU A 390 -26.03 9.79 10.21
CA LEU A 390 -26.91 8.71 9.77
C LEU A 390 -26.87 8.54 8.25
N ARG A 391 -26.85 9.64 7.49
CA ARG A 391 -26.73 9.58 6.01
C ARG A 391 -25.40 8.96 5.57
N CYS A 392 -24.29 9.32 6.21
CA CYS A 392 -22.97 8.78 5.89
C CYS A 392 -22.83 7.32 6.34
N LEU A 393 -23.45 6.95 7.47
CA LEU A 393 -23.53 5.58 7.97
C LEU A 393 -24.29 4.68 6.98
N ASP A 394 -25.48 5.09 6.54
CA ASP A 394 -26.28 4.34 5.56
C ASP A 394 -25.48 4.08 4.28
N ARG A 395 -24.79 5.11 3.76
CA ARG A 395 -23.94 4.96 2.57
C ARG A 395 -22.77 4.01 2.78
N ALA A 396 -22.14 4.04 3.95
CA ALA A 396 -21.04 3.14 4.27
C ALA A 396 -21.51 1.69 4.37
N ILE A 397 -22.68 1.45 4.98
CA ILE A 397 -23.32 0.13 5.04
C ILE A 397 -23.74 -0.33 3.64
N ASP A 398 -24.34 0.55 2.83
CA ASP A 398 -24.69 0.24 1.44
C ASP A 398 -23.46 -0.13 0.61
N LEU A 399 -22.33 0.58 0.79
CA LEU A 399 -21.06 0.22 0.15
C LEU A 399 -20.60 -1.16 0.61
N PHE A 400 -20.64 -1.43 1.93
CA PHE A 400 -20.26 -2.72 2.47
C PHE A 400 -21.13 -3.85 1.89
N HIS A 401 -22.46 -3.69 1.83
CA HIS A 401 -23.39 -4.70 1.29
C HIS A 401 -23.26 -4.89 -0.22
N SER A 402 -23.10 -3.82 -0.98
CA SER A 402 -22.95 -3.88 -2.44
C SER A 402 -21.61 -4.45 -2.90
N THR A 403 -20.58 -4.43 -2.04
CA THR A 403 -19.30 -5.08 -2.31
C THR A 403 -19.47 -6.61 -2.34
N ARG A 404 -18.97 -7.25 -3.38
CA ARG A 404 -19.01 -8.72 -3.50
C ARG A 404 -18.07 -9.36 -2.47
N LYS A 405 -18.61 -10.26 -1.64
CA LYS A 405 -17.89 -10.91 -0.52
C LYS A 405 -18.06 -12.43 -0.55
N MET A 406 -17.07 -13.17 -0.03
CA MET A 406 -17.10 -14.64 0.14
C MET A 406 -17.67 -15.03 1.52
N GLY A 407 -18.08 -16.30 1.68
CA GLY A 407 -18.56 -16.86 2.96
C GLY A 407 -20.05 -16.61 3.27
N GLY A 408 -20.79 -15.97 2.37
CA GLY A 408 -22.22 -15.75 2.50
C GLY A 408 -22.63 -14.66 3.51
N PRO A 409 -23.95 -14.40 3.64
CA PRO A 409 -24.48 -13.30 4.45
C PRO A 409 -24.30 -13.54 5.96
N GLU A 410 -24.35 -14.79 6.44
CA GLU A 410 -24.18 -15.10 7.86
C GLU A 410 -22.74 -14.82 8.35
N PHE A 411 -21.74 -15.14 7.53
CA PHE A 411 -20.35 -14.83 7.84
C PHE A 411 -20.07 -13.32 7.79
N SER A 412 -20.61 -12.66 6.76
CA SER A 412 -20.46 -11.20 6.55
C SER A 412 -21.07 -10.37 7.69
N LYS A 413 -22.11 -10.88 8.36
CA LYS A 413 -22.80 -10.19 9.45
C LYS A 413 -21.88 -9.82 10.62
N LYS A 414 -20.90 -10.68 10.96
CA LYS A 414 -19.94 -10.37 12.04
C LYS A 414 -19.10 -9.14 11.74
N PHE A 415 -18.71 -8.97 10.48
CA PHE A 415 -17.92 -7.83 10.01
C PHE A 415 -18.77 -6.56 9.85
N GLU A 416 -20.05 -6.71 9.52
CA GLU A 416 -21.01 -5.61 9.54
C GLU A 416 -21.20 -5.05 10.95
N ASP A 417 -21.38 -5.92 11.94
CA ASP A 417 -21.50 -5.54 13.35
C ASP A 417 -20.22 -4.80 13.82
N GLN A 418 -19.04 -5.31 13.44
CA GLN A 418 -17.75 -4.65 13.70
C GLN A 418 -17.65 -3.26 13.03
N LEU A 419 -18.05 -3.14 11.76
CA LEU A 419 -18.05 -1.87 11.03
C LEU A 419 -18.92 -0.83 11.73
N GLN A 420 -20.10 -1.22 12.20
CA GLN A 420 -21.00 -0.32 12.93
C GLN A 420 -20.39 0.15 14.26
N GLU A 421 -19.75 -0.74 15.02
CA GLU A 421 -19.07 -0.40 16.28
C GLU A 421 -17.88 0.56 16.05
N GLU A 422 -17.07 0.31 15.02
CA GLU A 422 -15.97 1.20 14.64
C GLU A 422 -16.45 2.57 14.17
N ILE A 423 -17.54 2.63 13.38
CA ILE A 423 -18.15 3.89 12.95
C ILE A 423 -18.73 4.65 14.14
N ALA A 424 -19.39 3.97 15.09
CA ALA A 424 -19.89 4.60 16.31
C ALA A 424 -18.75 5.26 17.11
N THR A 425 -17.62 4.55 17.24
CA THR A 425 -16.42 5.09 17.91
C THR A 425 -15.85 6.32 17.18
N MET A 426 -15.79 6.29 15.85
CA MET A 426 -15.37 7.46 15.06
C MET A 426 -16.36 8.62 15.20
N TYR A 427 -17.66 8.34 15.29
CA TYR A 427 -18.68 9.37 15.45
C TYR A 427 -18.53 10.12 16.78
N GLU A 428 -18.27 9.41 17.89
CA GLU A 428 -17.98 10.06 19.17
C GLU A 428 -16.79 11.03 19.10
N ASN A 429 -15.76 10.67 18.33
CA ASN A 429 -14.60 11.53 18.11
C ASN A 429 -14.96 12.79 17.30
N PHE A 430 -15.77 12.64 16.24
CA PHE A 430 -16.29 13.78 15.47
C PHE A 430 -17.19 14.69 16.31
N LEU A 431 -18.02 14.11 17.19
CA LEU A 431 -18.90 14.86 18.09
C LEU A 431 -18.09 15.71 19.07
N LYS A 432 -17.10 15.11 19.75
CA LYS A 432 -16.16 15.84 20.62
C LYS A 432 -15.39 16.92 19.86
N HIS A 433 -14.93 16.62 18.65
CA HIS A 433 -14.23 17.59 17.81
C HIS A 433 -15.13 18.77 17.44
N ASN A 434 -16.39 18.53 17.09
CA ASN A 434 -17.35 19.55 16.76
C ASN A 434 -17.73 20.40 17.99
N GLU A 435 -17.98 19.80 19.16
CA GLU A 435 -18.25 20.53 20.41
C GLU A 435 -17.10 21.47 20.81
N SER A 436 -15.86 21.05 20.59
CA SER A 436 -14.69 21.89 20.88
C SER A 436 -14.72 23.22 20.11
N LYS A 437 -15.29 23.24 18.90
CA LYS A 437 -15.43 24.46 18.10
C LYS A 437 -16.40 25.46 18.73
N ASN A 438 -17.48 24.99 19.34
CA ASN A 438 -18.46 25.84 20.02
C ASN A 438 -17.89 26.48 21.29
N LEU A 439 -17.10 25.72 22.06
CA LEU A 439 -16.45 26.24 23.28
C LEU A 439 -15.49 27.40 22.97
N PHE A 440 -14.72 27.32 21.88
CA PHE A 440 -13.83 28.40 21.46
C PHE A 440 -14.60 29.64 20.96
N SER A 441 -15.71 29.47 20.24
CA SER A 441 -16.56 30.63 19.87
C SER A 441 -17.31 31.22 21.07
N ALA A 442 -17.74 30.39 22.02
CA ALA A 442 -18.47 30.82 23.21
C ALA A 442 -17.61 31.64 24.19
N ALA A 443 -16.29 31.39 24.25
CA ALA A 443 -15.37 32.13 25.10
C ALA A 443 -14.86 33.44 24.47
N ARG A 444 -14.99 33.61 23.14
CA ARG A 444 -14.48 34.78 22.41
C ARG A 444 -15.22 36.06 22.79
N THR A 445 -16.55 36.09 22.69
CA THR A 445 -17.36 37.28 22.97
C THR A 445 -17.13 37.86 24.37
N PRO A 446 -17.15 37.06 25.46
CA PRO A 446 -16.82 37.59 26.79
C PRO A 446 -15.39 38.14 26.87
N ALA A 447 -14.41 37.47 26.25
CA ALA A 447 -13.01 37.92 26.29
C ALA A 447 -12.82 39.26 25.57
N VAL A 448 -13.49 39.47 24.43
CA VAL A 448 -13.48 40.74 23.68
C VAL A 448 -14.12 41.86 24.50
N LEU A 449 -15.32 41.63 25.04
CA LEU A 449 -16.03 42.63 25.85
C LEU A 449 -15.23 43.00 27.10
N PHE A 450 -14.65 42.00 27.79
CA PHE A 450 -13.79 42.23 28.96
C PHE A 450 -12.54 43.04 28.60
N SER A 451 -11.89 42.73 27.48
CA SER A 451 -10.72 43.47 27.00
C SER A 451 -11.05 44.93 26.70
N MET A 452 -12.22 45.21 26.12
CA MET A 452 -12.68 46.58 25.87
C MET A 452 -12.94 47.35 27.17
N VAL A 453 -13.57 46.72 28.17
CA VAL A 453 -13.77 47.30 29.52
C VAL A 453 -12.43 47.70 30.13
N VAL A 454 -11.43 46.82 30.09
CA VAL A 454 -10.08 47.11 30.61
C VAL A 454 -9.42 48.26 29.82
N SER A 455 -9.54 48.28 28.50
CA SER A 455 -8.91 49.35 27.70
C SER A 455 -9.51 50.73 28.01
N PHE A 456 -10.84 50.84 28.10
CA PHE A 456 -11.50 52.10 28.41
C PHE A 456 -11.24 52.55 29.85
N TYR A 457 -11.10 51.61 30.78
CA TYR A 457 -10.67 51.92 32.14
C TYR A 457 -9.28 52.55 32.19
N VAL A 458 -8.31 51.98 31.46
CA VAL A 458 -6.95 52.54 31.36
C VAL A 458 -6.97 53.91 30.70
N VAL A 459 -7.72 54.08 29.60
CA VAL A 459 -7.84 55.37 28.90
C VAL A 459 -8.48 56.44 29.80
N ALA A 460 -9.52 56.09 30.55
CA ALA A 460 -10.16 56.98 31.52
C ALA A 460 -9.18 57.40 32.63
N ALA A 461 -8.38 56.46 33.16
CA ALA A 461 -7.37 56.75 34.18
C ALA A 461 -6.27 57.69 33.65
N VAL A 462 -5.83 57.50 32.41
CA VAL A 462 -4.83 58.38 31.76
C VAL A 462 -5.38 59.79 31.57
N PHE A 463 -6.59 59.95 31.05
CA PHE A 463 -7.21 61.28 30.89
C PHE A 463 -7.49 61.96 32.23
N GLY A 464 -7.86 61.19 33.25
CA GLY A 464 -8.00 61.67 34.63
C GLY A 464 -6.69 62.20 35.19
N LEU A 465 -5.57 61.51 34.93
CA LEU A 465 -4.23 61.95 35.34
C LEU A 465 -3.77 63.24 34.63
N ILE A 466 -4.15 63.42 33.36
CA ILE A 466 -3.82 64.62 32.57
C ILE A 466 -4.72 65.81 32.96
N GLY A 467 -5.82 65.57 33.68
CA GLY A 467 -6.77 66.61 34.12
C GLY A 467 -7.84 66.96 33.09
N ILE A 468 -8.06 66.11 32.09
CA ILE A 468 -9.11 66.29 31.06
C ILE A 468 -10.35 65.50 31.48
N GLU A 469 -11.08 66.02 32.46
CA GLU A 469 -12.20 65.31 33.10
C GLU A 469 -13.35 65.00 32.14
N SER A 470 -13.62 65.88 31.17
CA SER A 470 -14.69 65.67 30.18
C SER A 470 -14.45 64.40 29.34
N LEU A 471 -13.21 64.17 28.92
CA LEU A 471 -12.84 63.02 28.09
C LEU A 471 -12.73 61.74 28.91
N ALA A 472 -12.28 61.84 30.17
CA ALA A 472 -12.30 60.74 31.13
C ALA A 472 -13.74 60.25 31.41
N ASN A 473 -14.69 61.17 31.56
CA ASN A 473 -16.10 60.82 31.77
C ASN A 473 -16.74 60.14 30.55
N VAL A 474 -16.38 60.56 29.33
CA VAL A 474 -16.81 59.87 28.10
C VAL A 474 -16.24 58.44 28.04
N ALA A 475 -14.96 58.25 28.36
CA ALA A 475 -14.35 56.92 28.41
C ALA A 475 -14.99 56.01 29.48
N ASN A 476 -15.33 56.55 30.65
CA ASN A 476 -16.06 55.84 31.69
C ASN A 476 -17.48 55.45 31.24
N LEU A 477 -18.19 56.32 30.52
CA LEU A 477 -19.51 56.00 29.96
C LEU A 477 -19.41 54.84 28.96
N CYS A 478 -18.43 54.86 28.06
CA CYS A 478 -18.16 53.76 27.14
C CYS A 478 -17.86 52.44 27.88
N MET A 479 -17.06 52.49 28.96
CA MET A 479 -16.77 51.34 29.80
C MET A 479 -18.05 50.74 30.42
N PHE A 480 -18.93 51.58 30.98
CA PHE A 480 -20.22 51.12 31.53
C PHE A 480 -21.12 50.47 30.47
N ILE A 481 -21.13 50.99 29.24
CA ILE A 481 -21.89 50.38 28.13
C ILE A 481 -21.37 48.96 27.86
N PHE A 482 -20.05 48.76 27.76
CA PHE A 482 -19.48 47.42 27.55
C PHE A 482 -19.71 46.47 28.72
N LEU A 483 -19.72 46.98 29.96
CA LEU A 483 -20.03 46.20 31.15
C LEU A 483 -21.50 45.75 31.17
N ILE A 484 -22.42 46.62 30.76
CA ILE A 484 -23.84 46.28 30.57
C ILE A 484 -23.98 45.23 29.46
N LEU A 485 -23.34 45.42 28.30
CA LEU A 485 -23.36 44.43 27.20
C LEU A 485 -22.86 43.06 27.66
N MET A 486 -21.79 43.02 28.46
CA MET A 486 -21.25 41.78 29.02
C MET A 486 -22.23 41.12 30.02
N ALA A 487 -22.84 41.90 30.92
CA ALA A 487 -23.82 41.40 31.87
C ALA A 487 -25.09 40.90 31.17
N THR A 488 -25.57 41.64 30.16
CA THR A 488 -26.71 41.24 29.32
C THR A 488 -26.40 39.98 28.53
N TRP A 489 -25.19 39.85 27.96
CA TRP A 489 -24.77 38.63 27.27
C TRP A 489 -24.75 37.43 28.21
N PHE A 490 -24.22 37.58 29.44
CA PHE A 490 -24.19 36.50 30.43
C PHE A 490 -25.61 36.13 30.90
N TYR A 491 -26.46 37.13 31.12
CA TYR A 491 -27.85 36.93 31.51
C TYR A 491 -28.66 36.19 30.43
N VAL A 492 -28.59 36.65 29.17
CA VAL A 492 -29.29 36.01 28.03
C VAL A 492 -28.81 34.58 27.81
N ARG A 493 -27.51 34.33 28.01
CA ARG A 493 -26.94 32.99 27.84
C ARG A 493 -27.27 32.05 29.00
N TYR A 494 -27.46 32.59 30.21
CA TYR A 494 -27.90 31.84 31.39
C TYR A 494 -29.42 31.58 31.40
N SER A 495 -30.23 32.57 31.04
CA SER A 495 -31.70 32.45 31.03
C SER A 495 -32.23 31.72 29.78
N GLY A 496 -31.49 31.76 28.66
CA GLY A 496 -31.88 31.16 27.40
C GLY A 496 -32.98 31.92 26.64
N GLU A 497 -33.53 33.00 27.20
CA GLU A 497 -34.54 33.85 26.57
C GLU A 497 -33.91 34.94 25.69
N HIS A 498 -34.58 35.33 24.59
CA HIS A 498 -34.13 36.40 23.69
C HIS A 498 -32.72 36.19 23.05
N ARG A 499 -32.45 34.99 22.52
CA ARG A 499 -31.21 34.65 21.78
C ARG A 499 -30.83 35.60 20.63
N HIS A 500 -31.78 36.36 20.08
CA HIS A 500 -31.50 37.38 19.07
C HIS A 500 -30.60 38.51 19.62
N ILE A 501 -30.74 38.87 20.91
CA ILE A 501 -29.92 39.91 21.54
C ILE A 501 -28.46 39.44 21.67
N SER A 502 -28.23 38.19 22.06
CA SER A 502 -26.86 37.64 22.14
C SER A 502 -26.19 37.60 20.77
N GLN A 503 -26.93 37.30 19.69
CA GLN A 503 -26.39 37.30 18.32
C GLN A 503 -25.91 38.69 17.88
N HIS A 504 -26.65 39.75 18.20
CA HIS A 504 -26.21 41.13 17.92
C HIS A 504 -24.96 41.52 18.72
N ILE A 505 -24.86 41.06 19.97
CA ILE A 505 -23.68 41.29 20.80
C ILE A 505 -22.47 40.52 20.26
N ASP A 506 -22.67 39.28 19.80
CA ASP A 506 -21.62 38.46 19.18
C ASP A 506 -21.10 39.11 17.89
N GLN A 507 -22.00 39.60 17.01
CA GLN A 507 -21.61 40.36 15.80
C GLN A 507 -20.82 41.63 16.12
N LEU A 508 -21.23 42.36 17.16
CA LEU A 508 -20.52 43.57 17.59
C LEU A 508 -19.13 43.24 18.14
N ALA A 509 -18.98 42.12 18.85
CA ALA A 509 -17.68 41.63 19.31
C ALA A 509 -16.78 41.17 18.15
N ASP A 510 -17.33 40.57 17.10
CA ASP A 510 -16.54 40.19 15.91
C ASP A 510 -16.01 41.44 15.18
N ILE A 511 -16.82 42.48 15.01
CA ILE A 511 -16.40 43.74 14.40
C ILE A 511 -15.28 44.40 15.23
N LEU A 512 -15.41 44.40 16.56
CA LEU A 512 -14.39 44.94 17.47
C LEU A 512 -13.11 44.10 17.47
N TRP A 513 -13.24 42.78 17.39
CA TRP A 513 -12.10 41.88 17.29
C TRP A 513 -11.30 42.16 16.02
N GLU A 514 -11.97 42.25 14.86
CA GLU A 514 -11.33 42.48 13.58
C GLU A 514 -10.66 43.85 13.50
N HIS A 515 -11.32 44.93 13.94
CA HIS A 515 -10.82 46.29 13.77
C HIS A 515 -9.91 46.79 14.90
N ALA A 516 -10.15 46.39 16.16
CA ALA A 516 -9.47 46.98 17.31
C ALA A 516 -8.46 46.03 17.97
N LEU A 517 -8.79 44.73 18.10
CA LEU A 517 -7.98 43.80 18.91
C LEU A 517 -7.02 42.95 18.08
N SER A 518 -7.37 42.54 16.86
CA SER A 518 -6.56 41.63 16.03
C SER A 518 -5.14 42.15 15.76
N GLY A 519 -5.01 43.45 15.43
CA GLY A 519 -3.73 44.11 15.16
C GLY A 519 -2.88 44.39 16.42
N LEU A 520 -3.53 44.53 17.58
CA LEU A 520 -2.85 44.68 18.87
C LEU A 520 -2.40 43.32 19.43
N TYR A 521 -3.26 42.31 19.30
CA TYR A 521 -3.01 40.95 19.75
C TYR A 521 -1.88 40.29 18.96
N THR A 522 -1.85 40.44 17.62
CA THR A 522 -0.75 39.95 16.78
C THR A 522 0.58 40.62 17.14
N LYS A 523 0.61 41.94 17.34
CA LYS A 523 1.82 42.66 17.78
C LYS A 523 2.29 42.28 19.19
N MET A 524 1.37 42.08 20.13
CA MET A 524 1.69 41.63 21.49
C MET A 524 2.15 40.16 21.51
N ALA A 525 1.52 39.29 20.73
CA ALA A 525 1.90 37.88 20.59
C ALA A 525 3.28 37.74 19.95
N GLU A 526 3.57 38.46 18.88
CA GLU A 526 4.91 38.49 18.27
C GLU A 526 5.99 38.98 19.24
N HIS A 527 5.69 39.99 20.08
CA HIS A 527 6.62 40.44 21.11
C HIS A 527 6.77 39.44 22.27
N GLY A 528 5.68 38.81 22.71
CA GLY A 528 5.69 37.77 23.75
C GLY A 528 6.47 36.53 23.33
N VAL A 529 6.29 36.07 22.08
CA VAL A 529 7.05 34.95 21.50
C VAL A 529 8.52 35.32 21.34
N LYS A 530 8.84 36.54 20.89
CA LYS A 530 10.24 37.04 20.85
C LYS A 530 10.88 37.08 22.23
N GLN A 531 10.17 37.54 23.26
CA GLN A 531 10.69 37.56 24.63
C GLN A 531 10.85 36.16 25.22
N ALA A 532 9.91 35.24 24.97
CA ALA A 532 10.00 33.85 25.40
C ALA A 532 11.20 33.14 24.74
N LEU A 533 11.40 33.32 23.43
CA LEU A 533 12.57 32.82 22.69
C LEU A 533 13.88 33.40 23.24
N GLN A 534 13.93 34.71 23.52
CA GLN A 534 15.10 35.33 24.17
C GLN A 534 15.35 34.79 25.58
N HIS A 535 14.30 34.48 26.33
CA HIS A 535 14.41 33.91 27.67
C HIS A 535 14.84 32.43 27.66
N GLN A 536 14.43 31.67 26.64
CA GLN A 536 14.89 30.30 26.38
C GLN A 536 16.36 30.29 25.94
N GLN A 537 16.75 31.19 25.04
CA GLN A 537 18.14 31.36 24.62
C GLN A 537 19.05 31.79 25.78
N LYS A 538 18.60 32.71 26.65
CA LYS A 538 19.33 33.07 27.88
C LYS A 538 19.44 31.89 28.85
N LYS A 539 18.39 31.08 29.03
CA LYS A 539 18.46 29.86 29.85
C LYS A 539 19.45 28.85 29.29
N GLN A 540 19.48 28.64 27.97
CA GLN A 540 20.45 27.76 27.31
C GLN A 540 21.90 28.27 27.47
N GLN A 541 22.14 29.57 27.28
CA GLN A 541 23.48 30.17 27.49
C GLN A 541 23.93 30.09 28.96
N THR A 542 23.00 30.21 29.92
CA THR A 542 23.30 30.10 31.35
C THR A 542 23.60 28.65 31.75
N GLN A 543 22.94 27.67 31.12
CA GLN A 543 23.27 26.25 31.29
C GLN A 543 24.61 25.87 30.64
N GLN A 544 24.97 26.50 29.52
CA GLN A 544 26.25 26.29 28.85
C GLN A 544 27.43 26.87 29.65
N LYS A 545 27.26 28.04 30.29
CA LYS A 545 28.24 28.64 31.21
C LYS A 545 28.43 27.91 32.54
N LYS A 546 27.52 27.00 32.92
CA LYS A 546 27.67 26.11 34.09
C LYS A 546 28.34 24.77 33.76
N ARG A 547 28.60 24.50 32.48
CA ARG A 547 29.25 23.27 31.98
C ARG A 547 30.71 23.48 31.55
N VAL A 548 31.22 24.71 31.66
CA VAL A 548 32.64 25.08 31.61
C VAL A 548 33.02 25.49 33.03
#